data_AF-A0A3G1PWA8-F1
#
_entry.id   AF-A0A3G1PWA8-F1
#
_cell.length_a   1.000
_cell.length_b   1.000
_cell.length_c   1.000
_cell.angle_alpha   90.00
_cell.angle_beta   90.00
_cell.angle_gamma   90.00
#
_symmetry.space_group_name_H-M   'P 1'
#
loop_
_entity.id
_entity.type
_entity.pdbx_description
1 polymer ?
#
loop_
_entity_poly.entity_id
_entity_poly.type
_entity_poly.pdbx_seq_one_letter_code
_entity_poly.pdbx_strand_id
1 'polypeptide(L)' 'MTKIVIISRNQKITPNLVNKKINVYNGKNFHELTILPNMVNYKVGEFSLTKTKIVHKKKFK' A
#
# COMPACT_ATOMS: atom_id res chain seq x y z
N MET A 1 -19.23 -4.63 8.18
CA MET A 1 -17.93 -4.82 7.52
C MET A 1 -17.22 -3.47 7.48
N THR A 2 -16.39 -3.17 8.49
CA THR A 2 -15.82 -1.83 8.68
C THR A 2 -14.78 -1.51 7.62
N LYS A 3 -15.03 -0.49 6.81
CA LYS A 3 -14.08 0.03 5.83
C LYS A 3 -13.02 0.87 6.54
N ILE A 4 -11.78 0.39 6.59
CA ILE A 4 -10.65 1.09 7.20
C ILE A 4 -9.92 1.85 6.09
N VAL A 5 -9.89 3.18 6.19
CA VAL A 5 -9.21 4.06 5.23
C VAL A 5 -8.02 4.72 5.92
N ILE A 6 -6.85 4.67 5.28
CA ILE A 6 -5.61 5.25 5.78
C ILE A 6 -5.11 6.28 4.77
N ILE A 7 -5.07 7.53 5.22
CA ILE A 7 -4.54 8.66 4.43
C ILE A 7 -3.06 8.88 4.75
N SER A 8 -2.67 8.70 6.01
CA SER A 8 -1.28 8.89 6.44
C SER A 8 -0.41 7.70 6.06
N ARG A 9 0.53 7.94 5.14
CA ARG A 9 1.48 6.93 4.64
C ARG A 9 2.59 6.59 5.65
N ASN A 10 2.80 7.43 6.65
CA ASN A 10 3.85 7.26 7.67
C ASN A 10 3.42 6.39 8.85
N GLN A 11 2.14 5.99 8.89
CA GLN A 11 1.60 5.12 9.93
C GLN A 11 2.23 3.73 9.87
N LYS A 12 2.62 3.19 11.03
CA LYS A 12 3.13 1.83 11.16
C LYS A 12 1.98 0.82 11.21
N ILE A 13 2.21 -0.36 10.66
CA ILE A 13 1.25 -1.47 10.70
C ILE A 13 1.31 -2.14 12.08
N THR A 14 0.21 -2.03 12.81
CA THR A 14 0.01 -2.67 14.12
C THR A 14 -0.52 -4.10 13.94
N PRO A 15 -0.22 -5.06 14.85
CA PRO A 15 -0.71 -6.43 14.77
C PRO A 15 -2.25 -6.58 14.68
N ASN A 16 -3.01 -5.63 15.23
CA ASN A 16 -4.48 -5.59 15.13
C ASN A 16 -5.00 -5.39 13.69
N LEU A 17 -4.14 -4.99 12.75
CA LEU A 17 -4.49 -4.78 11.35
C LEU A 17 -4.23 -6.01 10.48
N VAL A 18 -3.60 -7.07 11.01
CA VAL A 18 -3.29 -8.29 10.28
C VAL A 18 -4.58 -8.97 9.81
N ASN A 19 -4.57 -9.50 8.58
CA ASN A 19 -5.70 -10.13 7.89
C ASN A 19 -6.90 -9.20 7.63
N LYS A 20 -6.77 -7.89 7.85
CA LYS A 20 -7.78 -6.90 7.47
C LYS A 20 -7.48 -6.32 6.10
N LYS A 21 -8.56 -5.95 5.38
CA LYS A 21 -8.49 -5.17 4.14
C LYS A 21 -8.56 -3.69 4.50
N ILE A 22 -7.56 -2.94 4.05
CA ILE A 22 -7.46 -1.49 4.25
C ILE A 22 -7.37 -0.77 2.91
N ASN A 23 -7.86 0.47 2.86
CA ASN A 23 -7.76 1.31 1.68
C ASN A 23 -6.73 2.40 1.94
N VAL A 24 -5.61 2.35 1.22
CA VAL A 24 -4.46 3.25 1.40
C VAL A 24 -4.45 4.32 0.32
N TYR A 25 -4.32 5.58 0.72
CA TYR A 25 -4.16 6.67 -0.24
C TYR A 25 -2.73 6.75 -0.80
N ASN A 26 -2.58 6.64 -2.12
CA ASN A 26 -1.27 6.70 -2.78
C ASN A 26 -0.89 8.10 -3.29
N GLY A 27 -1.67 9.13 -2.96
CA GLY A 27 -1.50 10.50 -3.46
C GLY A 27 -2.45 10.86 -4.61
N LYS A 28 -3.16 9.89 -5.19
CA LYS A 28 -4.16 10.11 -6.24
C LYS A 28 -5.43 9.29 -6.01
N ASN A 29 -5.27 7.99 -5.77
CA ASN A 29 -6.34 7.03 -5.61
C ASN A 29 -6.19 6.24 -4.30
N PHE A 30 -7.25 5.56 -3.89
CA PHE A 30 -7.21 4.56 -2.82
C PHE A 30 -6.91 3.19 -3.41
N HIS A 31 -5.88 2.53 -2.88
CA HIS A 31 -5.51 1.16 -3.22
C HIS A 31 -5.96 0.22 -2.10
N GLU A 32 -6.64 -0.87 -2.44
CA GLU A 32 -7.00 -1.91 -1.47
C GLU A 32 -5.78 -2.77 -1.18
N LEU A 33 -5.45 -2.92 0.10
CA LEU A 33 -4.32 -3.70 0.57
C LEU A 33 -4.78 -4.66 1.66
N THR A 34 -4.43 -5.94 1.49
CA THR A 34 -4.62 -6.96 2.52
C THR A 34 -3.33 -7.09 3.31
N ILE A 35 -3.39 -6.88 4.62
CA ILE A 35 -2.19 -6.89 5.47
C ILE A 35 -1.81 -8.31 5.84
N LEU A 36 -0.57 -8.69 5.53
CA LEU A 36 0.04 -9.94 5.94
C LEU A 36 0.81 -9.76 7.27
N PRO A 37 1.00 -10.83 8.07
CA PRO A 37 1.78 -10.76 9.31
C PRO A 37 3.20 -10.22 9.13
N ASN A 38 3.83 -10.52 8.00
CA ASN A 38 5.19 -10.07 7.67
C ASN A 38 5.30 -8.56 7.42
N MET A 39 4.18 -7.86 7.33
CA MET A 39 4.13 -6.40 7.12
C MET A 39 4.07 -5.63 8.45
N VAL A 40 3.98 -6.32 9.60
CA VAL A 40 4.00 -5.67 10.92
C VAL A 40 5.31 -4.89 11.11
N ASN A 41 5.22 -3.74 11.79
CA ASN A 41 6.31 -2.78 12.01
C ASN A 41 6.82 -2.00 10.78
N TYR A 42 6.35 -2.32 9.57
CA TYR A 42 6.59 -1.51 8.38
C TYR A 42 5.59 -0.35 8.26
N LYS A 43 5.89 0.62 7.39
CA LYS A 43 4.99 1.73 7.13
C LYS A 43 3.99 1.35 6.06
N VAL A 44 2.72 1.72 6.25
CA VAL A 44 1.63 1.43 5.30
C VAL A 44 1.95 1.98 3.89
N GLY A 45 2.63 3.13 3.82
CA GLY A 45 3.02 3.77 2.56
C GLY A 45 4.08 3.03 1.74
N GLU A 46 4.81 2.07 2.32
CA GLU A 46 5.82 1.26 1.62
C GLU A 46 5.17 0.25 0.67
N PHE A 47 3.95 -0.19 1.01
CA PHE A 47 3.19 -1.15 0.21
C PHE A 47 2.24 -0.48 -0.80
N SER A 48 2.21 0.85 -0.85
CA SER A 48 1.38 1.63 -1.76
C SER A 48 2.24 2.52 -2.64
N LEU A 49 2.52 2.06 -3.86
CA LEU A 49 3.34 2.77 -4.84
C LEU A 49 2.65 4.08 -5.29
N THR A 50 3.44 5.15 -5.35
CA THR A 50 2.99 6.50 -5.74
C THR A 50 3.16 6.77 -7.24
N LYS A 51 4.07 6.05 -7.90
CA LYS A 51 4.37 6.20 -9.32
C LYS A 51 4.13 4.87 -10.04
N THR A 52 3.59 4.96 -11.24
CA THR A 52 3.48 3.80 -12.14
C THR A 52 4.87 3.39 -12.61
N LYS A 53 5.07 2.09 -12.82
CA LYS A 53 6.32 1.56 -13.36
C LYS A 53 6.48 2.06 -14.80
N ILE A 54 7.59 2.75 -15.06
CA ILE A 54 7.95 3.18 -16.41
C ILE A 54 8.52 1.98 -17.16
N VAL A 55 7.96 1.67 -18.33
CA VAL A 55 8.49 0.63 -19.23
C VAL A 55 9.23 1.31 -20.36
N HIS A 56 10.56 1.25 -20.33
CA HIS A 56 11.37 1.73 -21.46
C HIS A 56 11.27 0.74 -22.62
N LYS A 57 10.86 1.22 -23.80
CA LYS A 57 10.87 0.40 -25.02
C LYS A 57 12.30 -0.04 -25.30
N LYS A 58 12.55 -1.35 -25.35
CA LYS A 58 13.83 -1.89 -25.83
C LYS A 58 13.98 -1.48 -27.30
N LYS A 59 15.09 -0.81 -27.63
CA LYS A 59 15.47 -0.64 -29.03
C LYS A 59 15.82 -2.03 -29.56
N PHE A 60 15.01 -2.56 -30.45
CA PHE A 60 15.44 -3.68 -31.29
C PHE A 60 16.52 -3.13 -32.22
N LYS A 61 17.66 -3.83 -32.29
CA LYS A 61 18.77 -3.50 -33.18
C LYS A 61 18.51 -4.08 -34.56
#